data_AF-A0A7C4BPA7-F1
#
_entry.id   AF-A0A7C4BPA7-F1
#
_cell.length_a   1.000
_cell.length_b   1.000
_cell.length_c   1.000
_cell.angle_alpha   90.00
_cell.angle_beta   90.00
_cell.angle_gamma   90.00
#
_symmetry.space_group_name_H-M   'P 1'
#
loop_
_entity.id
_entity.type
_entity.pdbx_description
1 polymer ?
#
loop_
_entity_poly.entity_id
_entity_poly.type
_entity_poly.pdbx_seq_one_letter_code
_entity_poly.pdbx_strand_id
1 'polypeptide(L)'
;METVEVALDKRSYRIVVGRRLLAEAGRHVAAVLAPRPALIVTDSVVAQRYLPAVRDSLVAAGFAVSTITVPPGEASKCHEQLLRIYQACYDARLERSSLLVALGGGVIGDLAGFAAASYLRGLPFVQMPTTLLSQVDSSIGGKTGVNLPGGKNLVGAFHQPSLVLADVDVLASLDDRQMATGLAEIVKHAVIRDAGLFARLERDADALWRRDPALLESVVACNCRIKAEVVAADEHEGGLRAILNYGHTVGHAIEQAADIAAKHIAEDGIIYILGSGHSLITALEASGRAGGLVPIDIIFDKTFGKIERLPGYAEYLLKDYAIDGAVVIVVSNSGRNALPIEVAIESKKRGAKVIAITSLAHSQSVASRHPSGKRLFEIADVVMDNCCDPGDAVVDVDGVRGKVGATSSVACTFIINSVMVQAVENLVKMGVEPPVLISANLDGSDEHNEKLRSRYKGRLRGLM
;
A
#
# COMPACT_ATOMS: atom_id res chain seq x y z
N MET A 1 -16.71 3.08 -25.45
CA MET A 1 -17.30 3.58 -24.20
C MET A 1 -18.10 2.45 -23.58
N GLU A 2 -17.79 2.08 -22.34
CA GLU A 2 -18.49 1.06 -21.58
C GLU A 2 -19.23 1.70 -20.38
N THR A 3 -20.32 1.08 -19.94
CA THR A 3 -21.05 1.50 -18.74
C THR A 3 -21.21 0.30 -17.81
N VAL A 4 -20.80 0.48 -16.56
CA VAL A 4 -20.94 -0.51 -15.49
C VAL A 4 -21.95 0.02 -14.48
N GLU A 5 -22.95 -0.78 -14.16
CA GLU A 5 -23.93 -0.46 -13.12
C GLU A 5 -23.45 -1.00 -11.77
N VAL A 6 -23.52 -0.18 -10.73
CA VAL A 6 -23.33 -0.61 -9.35
C VAL A 6 -24.72 -0.70 -8.72
N ALA A 7 -25.25 -1.91 -8.59
CA ALA A 7 -26.62 -2.15 -8.13
C ALA A 7 -26.72 -2.07 -6.60
N LEU A 8 -27.29 -0.98 -6.08
CA LEU A 8 -27.48 -0.70 -4.64
C LEU A 8 -28.90 -0.17 -4.36
N ASP A 9 -29.89 -0.75 -5.03
CA ASP A 9 -31.30 -0.32 -5.03
C ASP A 9 -31.46 1.17 -5.34
N LYS A 10 -31.99 1.96 -4.38
CA LYS A 10 -32.20 3.40 -4.53
C LYS A 10 -30.91 4.20 -4.64
N ARG A 11 -29.76 3.59 -4.35
CA ARG A 11 -28.42 4.21 -4.40
C ARG A 11 -27.61 3.71 -5.60
N SER A 12 -28.23 3.00 -6.54
CA SER A 12 -27.55 2.56 -7.75
C SER A 12 -27.00 3.74 -8.55
N TYR A 13 -25.81 3.56 -9.10
CA TYR A 13 -25.15 4.54 -9.95
C TYR A 13 -24.40 3.87 -11.07
N ARG A 14 -23.94 4.68 -12.02
CA ARG A 14 -23.21 4.23 -13.20
C ARG A 14 -21.75 4.67 -13.12
N ILE A 15 -20.88 3.78 -13.58
CA ILE A 15 -19.49 4.08 -13.92
C ILE A 15 -19.42 4.08 -15.44
N VAL A 16 -19.12 5.24 -16.02
CA VAL A 16 -18.87 5.38 -17.46
C VAL A 16 -17.37 5.33 -17.67
N VAL A 17 -16.90 4.35 -18.42
CA VAL A 17 -15.49 4.16 -18.77
C VAL A 17 -15.32 4.45 -20.25
N GLY A 18 -14.36 5.31 -20.59
CA GLY A 18 -14.23 5.75 -21.96
C GLY A 18 -13.16 6.81 -22.15
N ARG A 19 -13.17 7.42 -23.32
CA ARG A 19 -12.22 8.45 -23.74
C ARG A 19 -12.91 9.80 -23.83
N ARG A 20 -12.19 10.88 -23.52
CA ARG A 20 -12.65 12.28 -23.58
C ARG A 20 -13.90 12.56 -22.73
N LEU A 21 -14.18 11.72 -21.73
CA LEU A 21 -15.35 11.88 -20.86
C LEU A 21 -15.27 13.18 -20.05
N LEU A 22 -14.08 13.68 -19.69
CA LEU A 22 -13.95 14.93 -18.94
C LEU A 22 -14.36 16.16 -19.76
N ALA A 23 -14.05 16.18 -21.06
CA ALA A 23 -14.48 17.25 -21.96
C ALA A 23 -16.01 17.22 -22.18
N GLU A 24 -16.62 16.05 -22.07
CA GLU A 24 -18.07 15.82 -22.22
C GLU A 24 -18.80 15.72 -20.87
N ALA A 25 -18.13 16.06 -19.76
CA ALA A 25 -18.60 15.86 -18.40
C ALA A 25 -19.99 16.46 -18.16
N GLY A 26 -20.21 17.70 -18.61
CA GLY A 26 -21.50 18.38 -18.43
C GLY A 26 -22.68 17.62 -19.01
N ARG A 27 -22.50 17.02 -20.20
CA ARG A 27 -23.53 16.19 -20.85
C ARG A 27 -23.85 14.95 -20.02
N HIS A 28 -22.84 14.26 -19.53
CA HIS A 28 -23.02 13.04 -18.73
C HIS A 28 -23.64 13.33 -17.36
N VAL A 29 -23.22 14.42 -16.72
CA VAL A 29 -23.76 14.85 -15.42
C VAL A 29 -25.22 15.32 -15.57
N ALA A 30 -25.54 16.10 -16.60
CA ALA A 30 -26.90 16.56 -16.87
C ALA A 30 -27.90 15.42 -17.16
N ALA A 31 -27.39 14.26 -17.62
CA ALA A 31 -28.22 13.08 -17.86
C ALA A 31 -28.69 12.38 -16.57
N VAL A 32 -28.05 12.65 -15.43
CA VAL A 32 -28.38 12.03 -14.13
C VAL A 32 -28.81 13.03 -13.08
N LEU A 33 -28.43 14.31 -13.21
CA LEU A 33 -28.72 15.36 -12.25
C LEU A 33 -29.13 16.64 -12.99
N ALA A 34 -30.18 17.30 -12.51
CA ALA A 34 -30.59 18.59 -13.05
C ALA A 34 -29.49 19.65 -12.82
N PRO A 35 -29.27 20.59 -13.76
CA PRO A 35 -28.32 21.69 -13.57
C PRO A 35 -28.65 22.53 -12.33
N ARG A 36 -27.64 22.71 -11.47
CA ARG A 36 -27.71 23.40 -10.17
C ARG A 36 -26.36 24.07 -9.87
N PRO A 37 -26.22 24.86 -8.79
CA PRO A 37 -24.92 25.27 -8.30
C PRO A 37 -24.04 24.03 -8.03
N ALA A 38 -22.82 24.07 -8.52
CA ALA A 38 -21.85 22.99 -8.42
C ALA A 38 -20.50 23.50 -7.91
N LEU A 39 -19.84 22.73 -7.04
CA LEU A 39 -18.47 23.00 -6.60
C LEU A 39 -17.55 21.88 -7.08
N ILE A 40 -16.55 22.22 -7.90
CA ILE A 40 -15.46 21.31 -8.27
C ILE A 40 -14.37 21.39 -7.21
N VAL A 41 -14.05 20.25 -6.59
CA VAL A 41 -12.92 20.06 -5.69
C VAL A 41 -11.81 19.33 -6.45
N THR A 42 -10.60 19.88 -6.45
CA THR A 42 -9.44 19.31 -7.15
C THR A 42 -8.13 19.68 -6.46
N ASP A 43 -7.02 19.03 -6.82
CA ASP A 43 -5.67 19.46 -6.42
C ASP A 43 -5.04 20.38 -7.46
N SER A 44 -3.95 21.08 -7.09
CA SER A 44 -3.32 22.07 -7.96
C SER A 44 -2.70 21.49 -9.24
N VAL A 45 -2.29 20.22 -9.24
CA VAL A 45 -1.69 19.57 -10.42
C VAL A 45 -2.77 19.17 -11.42
N VAL A 46 -3.84 18.55 -10.93
CA VAL A 46 -5.01 18.17 -11.72
C VAL A 46 -5.74 19.41 -12.23
N ALA A 47 -5.82 20.47 -11.43
CA ALA A 47 -6.45 21.74 -11.81
C ALA A 47 -5.84 22.33 -13.09
N GLN A 48 -4.50 22.35 -13.19
CA GLN A 48 -3.81 22.91 -14.35
C GLN A 48 -4.13 22.16 -15.66
N ARG A 49 -4.40 20.86 -15.57
CA ARG A 49 -4.58 19.99 -16.76
C ARG A 49 -6.04 19.85 -17.19
N TYR A 50 -6.95 19.65 -16.23
CA TYR A 50 -8.28 19.12 -16.53
C TYR A 50 -9.43 20.03 -16.08
N LEU A 51 -9.20 20.93 -15.12
CA LEU A 51 -10.26 21.79 -14.59
C LEU A 51 -10.91 22.70 -15.64
N PRO A 52 -10.18 23.35 -16.58
CA PRO A 52 -10.81 24.19 -17.59
C PRO A 52 -11.84 23.43 -18.43
N ALA A 53 -11.45 22.27 -18.97
CA ALA A 53 -12.33 21.44 -19.80
C ALA A 53 -13.58 20.97 -19.05
N VAL A 54 -13.43 20.50 -17.80
CA VAL A 54 -14.55 20.03 -16.96
C VAL A 54 -15.48 21.19 -16.60
N ARG A 55 -14.92 22.34 -16.18
CA ARG A 55 -15.68 23.54 -15.84
C ARG A 55 -16.50 24.01 -17.04
N ASP A 56 -15.87 24.19 -18.18
CA ASP A 56 -16.51 24.71 -19.39
C ASP A 56 -17.63 23.77 -19.86
N SER A 57 -17.39 22.45 -19.79
CA SER A 57 -18.39 21.43 -20.10
C SER A 57 -19.62 21.52 -19.17
N LEU A 58 -19.40 21.66 -17.86
CA LEU A 58 -20.50 21.81 -16.89
C LEU A 58 -21.26 23.13 -17.06
N VAL A 59 -20.57 24.24 -17.30
CA VAL A 59 -21.21 25.55 -17.58
C VAL A 59 -22.06 25.47 -18.85
N ALA A 60 -21.54 24.85 -19.92
CA ALA A 60 -22.28 24.65 -21.17
C ALA A 60 -23.55 23.79 -20.98
N ALA A 61 -23.53 22.88 -20.01
CA ALA A 61 -24.70 22.08 -19.61
C ALA A 61 -25.65 22.81 -18.63
N GLY A 62 -25.38 24.07 -18.29
CA GLY A 62 -26.25 24.93 -17.47
C GLY A 62 -25.97 24.94 -15.97
N PHE A 63 -24.86 24.34 -15.51
CA PHE A 63 -24.48 24.37 -14.09
C PHE A 63 -23.84 25.72 -13.72
N ALA A 64 -24.13 26.22 -12.51
CA ALA A 64 -23.42 27.37 -11.95
C ALA A 64 -22.18 26.88 -11.20
N VAL A 65 -21.01 26.92 -11.85
CA VAL A 65 -19.80 26.24 -11.39
C VAL A 65 -18.87 27.16 -10.59
N SER A 66 -18.58 26.77 -9.35
CA SER A 66 -17.48 27.28 -8.53
C SER A 66 -16.39 26.21 -8.39
N THR A 67 -15.19 26.59 -7.97
CA THR A 67 -14.04 25.68 -7.87
C THR A 67 -13.24 25.94 -6.60
N ILE A 68 -12.74 24.88 -5.96
CA ILE A 68 -11.74 24.97 -4.88
C ILE A 68 -10.57 24.04 -5.18
N THR A 69 -9.36 24.55 -4.95
CA THR A 69 -8.12 23.80 -5.08
C THR A 69 -7.50 23.55 -3.71
N VAL A 70 -7.09 22.30 -3.47
CA VAL A 70 -6.29 21.89 -2.29
C VAL A 70 -4.85 21.52 -2.71
N PRO A 71 -3.88 21.49 -1.77
CA PRO A 71 -2.53 21.01 -2.10
C PRO A 71 -2.56 19.54 -2.56
N PRO A 72 -1.63 19.10 -3.43
CA PRO A 72 -1.56 17.71 -3.85
C PRO A 72 -0.98 16.81 -2.75
N GLY A 73 -1.36 15.53 -2.76
CA GLY A 73 -0.77 14.49 -1.90
C GLY A 73 -1.61 14.11 -0.67
N GLU A 74 -1.22 13.00 -0.04
CA GLU A 74 -1.95 12.36 1.06
C GLU A 74 -2.12 13.27 2.30
N ALA A 75 -1.19 14.19 2.54
CA ALA A 75 -1.25 15.13 3.67
C ALA A 75 -2.47 16.07 3.60
N SER A 76 -3.00 16.33 2.40
CA SER A 76 -4.21 17.13 2.20
C SER A 76 -5.49 16.41 2.62
N LYS A 77 -5.43 15.09 2.85
CA LYS A 77 -6.55 14.31 3.35
C LYS A 77 -6.73 14.52 4.85
N CYS A 78 -7.06 15.74 5.24
CA CYS A 78 -7.13 16.18 6.62
C CYS A 78 -8.34 17.09 6.89
N HIS A 79 -8.65 17.29 8.17
CA HIS A 79 -9.79 18.10 8.62
C HIS A 79 -9.69 19.58 8.20
N GLU A 80 -8.47 20.11 8.09
CA GLU A 80 -8.25 21.50 7.69
C GLU A 80 -8.70 21.75 6.24
N GLN A 81 -8.35 20.86 5.31
CA GLN A 81 -8.82 20.97 3.92
C GLN A 81 -10.33 20.73 3.82
N LEU A 82 -10.89 19.83 4.64
CA LEU A 82 -12.33 19.60 4.71
C LEU A 82 -13.10 20.87 5.11
N LEU A 83 -12.63 21.61 6.12
CA LEU A 83 -13.21 22.89 6.53
C LEU A 83 -13.17 23.94 5.42
N ARG A 84 -12.06 24.00 4.66
CA ARG A 84 -11.96 24.90 3.50
C ARG A 84 -12.98 24.57 2.41
N ILE A 85 -13.23 23.28 2.19
CA ILE A 85 -14.26 22.83 1.24
C ILE A 85 -15.66 23.24 1.73
N TYR A 86 -15.97 23.09 3.02
CA TYR A 86 -17.26 23.57 3.55
C TYR A 86 -17.43 25.07 3.39
N GLN A 87 -16.37 25.86 3.63
CA GLN A 87 -16.43 27.29 3.41
C GLN A 87 -16.70 27.61 1.94
N ALA A 88 -16.03 26.94 1.01
CA ALA A 88 -16.29 27.12 -0.42
C ALA A 88 -17.72 26.68 -0.81
N CYS A 89 -18.27 25.64 -0.19
CA CYS A 89 -19.67 25.25 -0.38
C CYS A 89 -20.64 26.37 0.06
N TYR A 90 -20.35 27.02 1.20
CA TYR A 90 -21.14 28.14 1.72
C TYR A 90 -21.05 29.36 0.79
N ASP A 91 -19.83 29.74 0.39
CA ASP A 91 -19.58 30.90 -0.47
C ASP A 91 -20.21 30.73 -1.87
N ALA A 92 -20.20 29.50 -2.39
CA ALA A 92 -20.85 29.12 -3.64
C ALA A 92 -22.39 28.97 -3.51
N ARG A 93 -22.95 29.20 -2.31
CA ARG A 93 -24.37 29.08 -1.99
C ARG A 93 -24.96 27.71 -2.36
N LEU A 94 -24.22 26.65 -2.04
CA LEU A 94 -24.73 25.30 -2.28
C LEU A 94 -25.91 24.99 -1.35
N GLU A 95 -26.96 24.41 -1.93
CA GLU A 95 -28.16 23.91 -1.25
C GLU A 95 -28.19 22.37 -1.29
N ARG A 96 -29.19 21.73 -0.67
CA ARG A 96 -29.27 20.25 -0.59
C ARG A 96 -29.30 19.53 -1.95
N SER A 97 -29.77 20.21 -3.00
CA SER A 97 -29.81 19.69 -4.37
C SER A 97 -28.57 20.07 -5.20
N SER A 98 -27.65 20.85 -4.64
CA SER A 98 -26.42 21.26 -5.31
C SER A 98 -25.44 20.11 -5.46
N LEU A 99 -24.53 20.22 -6.42
CA LEU A 99 -23.61 19.16 -6.80
C LEU A 99 -22.20 19.42 -6.27
N LEU A 100 -21.56 18.36 -5.75
CA LEU A 100 -20.13 18.37 -5.49
C LEU A 100 -19.42 17.48 -6.54
N VAL A 101 -18.36 17.99 -7.16
CA VAL A 101 -17.59 17.24 -8.18
C VAL A 101 -16.19 16.98 -7.64
N ALA A 102 -15.80 15.71 -7.54
CA ALA A 102 -14.45 15.29 -7.18
C ALA A 102 -13.62 15.06 -8.45
N LEU A 103 -12.73 16.00 -8.79
CA LEU A 103 -11.84 15.90 -9.95
C LEU A 103 -10.41 15.65 -9.48
N GLY A 104 -9.96 14.40 -9.52
CA GLY A 104 -8.61 14.03 -9.07
C GLY A 104 -8.47 12.55 -8.77
N GLY A 105 -7.36 12.17 -8.11
CA GLY A 105 -7.14 10.81 -7.61
C GLY A 105 -7.93 10.48 -6.34
N GLY A 106 -7.56 9.37 -5.68
CA GLY A 106 -8.25 8.87 -4.48
C GLY A 106 -8.32 9.87 -3.32
N VAL A 107 -7.28 10.68 -3.11
CA VAL A 107 -7.28 11.74 -2.07
C VAL A 107 -8.41 12.74 -2.28
N ILE A 108 -8.57 13.25 -3.50
CA ILE A 108 -9.65 14.18 -3.84
C ILE A 108 -11.00 13.48 -3.76
N GLY A 109 -11.10 12.25 -4.26
CA GLY A 109 -12.31 11.42 -4.17
C GLY A 109 -12.81 11.27 -2.73
N ASP A 110 -11.94 10.88 -1.81
CA ASP A 110 -12.28 10.69 -0.40
C ASP A 110 -12.64 12.01 0.29
N LEU A 111 -11.85 13.06 0.07
CA LEU A 111 -12.05 14.35 0.72
C LEU A 111 -13.35 15.02 0.25
N ALA A 112 -13.55 15.08 -1.07
CA ALA A 112 -14.75 15.65 -1.69
C ALA A 112 -16.00 14.79 -1.39
N GLY A 113 -15.87 13.46 -1.42
CA GLY A 113 -16.94 12.55 -1.07
C GLY A 113 -17.37 12.70 0.39
N PHE A 114 -16.42 12.85 1.31
CA PHE A 114 -16.75 13.06 2.72
C PHE A 114 -17.35 14.43 2.96
N ALA A 115 -16.87 15.47 2.27
CA ALA A 115 -17.49 16.79 2.28
C ALA A 115 -18.95 16.72 1.78
N ALA A 116 -19.22 15.97 0.70
CA ALA A 116 -20.56 15.77 0.18
C ALA A 116 -21.45 14.99 1.16
N ALA A 117 -20.92 13.97 1.84
CA ALA A 117 -21.67 13.19 2.82
C ALA A 117 -22.15 14.01 4.03
N SER A 118 -21.39 15.03 4.41
CA SER A 118 -21.54 15.74 5.69
C SER A 118 -22.13 17.15 5.53
N TYR A 119 -21.78 17.89 4.48
CA TYR A 119 -22.32 19.22 4.24
C TYR A 119 -23.83 19.15 3.96
N LEU A 120 -24.61 19.98 4.65
CA LEU A 120 -26.08 19.93 4.66
C LEU A 120 -26.68 18.52 4.92
N ARG A 121 -25.91 17.64 5.56
CA ARG A 121 -26.24 16.23 5.83
C ARG A 121 -26.43 15.38 4.57
N GLY A 122 -25.73 15.72 3.49
CA GLY A 122 -25.72 14.95 2.25
C GLY A 122 -26.03 15.80 1.03
N LEU A 123 -25.07 15.88 0.11
CA LEU A 123 -25.20 16.39 -1.24
C LEU A 123 -25.03 15.25 -2.26
N PRO A 124 -25.69 15.32 -3.43
CA PRO A 124 -25.27 14.53 -4.58
C PRO A 124 -23.83 14.88 -4.96
N PHE A 125 -23.06 13.87 -5.36
CA PHE A 125 -21.69 14.10 -5.84
C PHE A 125 -21.33 13.19 -7.01
N VAL A 126 -20.40 13.66 -7.83
CA VAL A 126 -19.88 12.95 -9.00
C VAL A 126 -18.39 12.78 -8.85
N GLN A 127 -17.87 11.59 -9.14
CA GLN A 127 -16.44 11.34 -9.20
C GLN A 127 -15.92 11.37 -10.64
N MET A 128 -14.80 12.06 -10.82
CA MET A 128 -14.04 12.13 -12.07
C MET A 128 -12.59 11.69 -11.78
N PRO A 129 -12.38 10.38 -11.53
CA PRO A 129 -11.09 9.82 -11.13
C PRO A 129 -9.99 10.00 -12.18
N THR A 130 -8.85 10.58 -11.79
CA THR A 130 -7.73 10.87 -12.70
C THR A 130 -6.49 10.01 -12.49
N THR A 131 -6.52 9.06 -11.54
CA THR A 131 -5.48 8.03 -11.41
C THR A 131 -6.05 6.66 -11.73
N LEU A 132 -5.24 5.74 -12.28
CA LEU A 132 -5.70 4.39 -12.58
C LEU A 132 -6.25 3.70 -11.32
N LEU A 133 -5.53 3.81 -10.19
CA LEU A 133 -5.99 3.32 -8.89
C LEU A 133 -7.39 3.85 -8.53
N SER A 134 -7.64 5.14 -8.70
CA SER A 134 -8.96 5.70 -8.39
C SER A 134 -10.04 5.25 -9.35
N GLN A 135 -9.74 5.04 -10.64
CA GLN A 135 -10.69 4.56 -11.64
C GLN A 135 -11.14 3.10 -11.39
N VAL A 136 -10.25 2.27 -10.86
CA VAL A 136 -10.46 0.82 -10.71
C VAL A 136 -10.80 0.41 -9.29
N ASP A 137 -10.51 1.26 -8.31
CA ASP A 137 -10.68 0.94 -6.90
C ASP A 137 -11.40 2.08 -6.15
N SER A 138 -10.70 3.13 -5.74
CA SER A 138 -11.24 4.04 -4.70
C SER A 138 -12.52 4.80 -5.08
N SER A 139 -12.85 4.95 -6.38
CA SER A 139 -14.11 5.56 -6.79
C SER A 139 -15.34 4.66 -6.65
N ILE A 140 -15.15 3.40 -6.26
CA ILE A 140 -16.20 2.38 -6.21
C ILE A 140 -16.33 1.87 -4.79
N GLY A 141 -17.56 1.84 -4.28
CA GLY A 141 -17.88 1.29 -2.95
C GLY A 141 -18.11 2.31 -1.84
N GLY A 142 -18.20 3.59 -2.17
CA GLY A 142 -18.76 4.65 -1.32
C GLY A 142 -17.94 5.04 -0.09
N LYS A 143 -16.76 4.47 0.11
CA LYS A 143 -15.88 4.88 1.20
C LYS A 143 -15.33 6.27 0.92
N THR A 144 -15.47 7.15 1.90
CA THR A 144 -14.97 8.53 1.86
C THR A 144 -14.46 8.90 3.24
N GLY A 145 -13.44 9.76 3.34
CA GLY A 145 -12.93 10.14 4.65
C GLY A 145 -11.66 10.97 4.66
N VAL A 146 -11.19 11.25 5.87
CA VAL A 146 -9.97 11.99 6.17
C VAL A 146 -9.08 11.23 7.15
N ASN A 147 -7.80 11.55 7.15
CA ASN A 147 -6.82 11.00 8.06
C ASN A 147 -6.81 11.76 9.39
N LEU A 148 -6.47 11.04 10.46
CA LEU A 148 -6.10 11.60 11.77
C LEU A 148 -4.58 11.46 11.98
N PRO A 149 -3.98 12.24 12.89
CA PRO A 149 -2.56 12.04 13.26
C PRO A 149 -2.26 10.61 13.71
N GLY A 150 -3.23 9.94 14.34
CA GLY A 150 -3.10 8.56 14.82
C GLY A 150 -3.38 7.46 13.78
N GLY A 151 -3.79 7.80 12.55
CA GLY A 151 -4.03 6.79 11.52
C GLY A 151 -4.79 7.29 10.29
N LYS A 152 -4.62 6.56 9.18
CA LYS A 152 -5.28 6.84 7.91
C LYS A 152 -6.73 6.36 7.92
N ASN A 153 -7.62 7.06 7.21
CA ASN A 153 -9.02 6.67 6.96
C ASN A 153 -9.88 6.38 8.21
N LEU A 154 -9.50 6.90 9.37
CA LEU A 154 -10.21 6.61 10.63
C LEU A 154 -11.54 7.37 10.77
N VAL A 155 -11.72 8.48 10.04
CA VAL A 155 -12.93 9.32 10.09
C VAL A 155 -13.50 9.44 8.68
N GLY A 156 -14.76 9.04 8.50
CA GLY A 156 -15.36 8.97 7.18
C GLY A 156 -16.84 8.60 7.18
N ALA A 157 -17.38 8.38 5.98
CA ALA A 157 -18.74 7.93 5.76
C ALA A 157 -18.83 7.02 4.52
N PHE A 158 -19.83 6.13 4.53
CA PHE A 158 -20.29 5.46 3.31
C PHE A 158 -21.27 6.38 2.58
N HIS A 159 -20.85 6.97 1.46
CA HIS A 159 -21.63 7.88 0.64
C HIS A 159 -21.42 7.56 -0.85
N GLN A 160 -22.47 7.07 -1.53
CA GLN A 160 -22.38 6.63 -2.92
C GLN A 160 -22.43 7.81 -3.89
N PRO A 161 -21.60 7.85 -4.94
CA PRO A 161 -21.68 8.88 -5.96
C PRO A 161 -22.96 8.71 -6.80
N SER A 162 -23.40 9.79 -7.43
CA SER A 162 -24.47 9.76 -8.45
C SER A 162 -23.95 9.28 -9.80
N LEU A 163 -22.65 9.44 -10.07
CA LEU A 163 -21.98 9.06 -11.32
C LEU A 163 -20.47 9.00 -11.11
N VAL A 164 -19.81 8.07 -11.81
CA VAL A 164 -18.34 8.04 -11.95
C VAL A 164 -17.99 8.16 -13.44
N LEU A 165 -17.09 9.08 -13.78
CA LEU A 165 -16.55 9.25 -15.14
C LEU A 165 -15.06 8.87 -15.16
N ALA A 166 -14.78 7.63 -15.58
CA ALA A 166 -13.42 7.12 -15.72
C ALA A 166 -12.90 7.37 -17.15
N ASP A 167 -12.34 8.56 -17.36
CA ASP A 167 -11.71 8.94 -18.63
C ASP A 167 -10.31 8.33 -18.71
N VAL A 168 -10.07 7.38 -19.61
CA VAL A 168 -8.76 6.72 -19.73
C VAL A 168 -7.71 7.58 -20.42
N ASP A 169 -8.10 8.67 -21.12
CA ASP A 169 -7.11 9.55 -21.77
C ASP A 169 -6.27 10.32 -20.74
N VAL A 170 -6.79 10.53 -19.51
CA VAL A 170 -6.04 11.23 -18.45
C VAL A 170 -4.85 10.42 -17.94
N LEU A 171 -4.88 9.09 -18.11
CA LEU A 171 -3.84 8.17 -17.64
C LEU A 171 -2.52 8.36 -18.39
N ALA A 172 -2.56 8.92 -19.60
CA ALA A 172 -1.38 9.31 -20.36
C ALA A 172 -0.48 10.32 -19.64
N SER A 173 -1.02 11.06 -18.65
CA SER A 173 -0.27 12.04 -17.87
C SER A 173 0.33 11.52 -16.57
N LEU A 174 -0.05 10.30 -16.15
CA LEU A 174 0.41 9.74 -14.88
C LEU A 174 1.85 9.29 -14.98
N ASP A 175 2.61 9.51 -13.92
CA ASP A 175 3.92 8.87 -13.78
C ASP A 175 3.78 7.34 -13.73
N ASP A 176 4.88 6.65 -14.05
CA ASP A 176 4.91 5.19 -14.12
C ASP A 176 4.61 4.52 -12.77
N ARG A 177 4.91 5.22 -11.66
CA ARG A 177 4.63 4.70 -10.32
C ARG A 177 3.13 4.66 -10.04
N GLN A 178 2.40 5.73 -10.33
CA GLN A 178 0.95 5.80 -10.19
C GLN A 178 0.26 4.82 -11.14
N MET A 179 0.82 4.61 -12.34
CA MET A 179 0.36 3.59 -13.26
C MET A 179 0.52 2.18 -12.66
N ALA A 180 1.71 1.87 -12.13
CA ALA A 180 1.99 0.58 -11.49
C ALA A 180 1.07 0.31 -10.29
N THR A 181 0.80 1.30 -9.44
CA THR A 181 -0.13 1.16 -8.31
C THR A 181 -1.53 0.78 -8.75
N GLY A 182 -2.05 1.40 -9.82
CA GLY A 182 -3.36 1.04 -10.36
C GLY A 182 -3.38 -0.35 -10.99
N LEU A 183 -2.34 -0.72 -11.75
CA LEU A 183 -2.21 -2.04 -12.35
C LEU A 183 -2.14 -3.15 -11.29
N ALA A 184 -1.45 -2.91 -10.17
CA ALA A 184 -1.37 -3.87 -9.07
C ALA A 184 -2.76 -4.23 -8.51
N GLU A 185 -3.64 -3.25 -8.36
CA GLU A 185 -5.03 -3.49 -7.91
C GLU A 185 -5.88 -4.24 -8.96
N ILE A 186 -5.62 -4.00 -10.25
CA ILE A 186 -6.27 -4.77 -11.33
C ILE A 186 -5.81 -6.22 -11.33
N VAL A 187 -4.50 -6.45 -11.17
CA VAL A 187 -3.94 -7.81 -11.01
C VAL A 187 -4.54 -8.48 -9.78
N LYS A 188 -4.65 -7.77 -8.65
CA LYS A 188 -5.30 -8.27 -7.43
C LYS A 188 -6.72 -8.76 -7.76
N HIS A 189 -7.58 -7.90 -8.31
CA HIS A 189 -8.95 -8.24 -8.66
C HIS A 189 -9.05 -9.43 -9.63
N ALA A 190 -8.15 -9.51 -10.61
CA ALA A 190 -8.08 -10.64 -11.53
C ALA A 190 -7.73 -11.95 -10.79
N VAL A 191 -6.70 -11.95 -9.94
CA VAL A 191 -6.29 -13.13 -9.16
C VAL A 191 -7.41 -13.65 -8.28
N ILE A 192 -8.17 -12.75 -7.64
CA ILE A 192 -9.21 -13.17 -6.68
C ILE A 192 -10.54 -13.56 -7.34
N ARG A 193 -10.82 -13.14 -8.58
CA ARG A 193 -12.17 -13.22 -9.16
C ARG A 193 -12.27 -13.53 -10.65
N ASP A 194 -11.24 -13.30 -11.45
CA ASP A 194 -11.32 -13.43 -12.91
C ASP A 194 -10.01 -13.93 -13.54
N ALA A 195 -9.93 -15.25 -13.73
CA ALA A 195 -8.81 -15.90 -14.39
C ALA A 195 -8.64 -15.48 -15.87
N GLY A 196 -9.74 -15.10 -16.54
CA GLY A 196 -9.70 -14.63 -17.92
C GLY A 196 -9.09 -13.24 -18.02
N LEU A 197 -9.43 -12.34 -17.10
CA LEU A 197 -8.75 -11.06 -16.93
C LEU A 197 -7.28 -11.29 -16.60
N PHE A 198 -6.94 -12.21 -15.70
CA PHE A 198 -5.55 -12.47 -15.32
C PHE A 198 -4.69 -12.90 -16.53
N ALA A 199 -5.14 -13.90 -17.29
CA ALA A 199 -4.47 -14.34 -18.51
C ALA A 199 -4.36 -13.23 -19.57
N ARG A 200 -5.34 -12.34 -19.62
CA ARG A 200 -5.32 -11.16 -20.49
C ARG A 200 -4.28 -10.13 -20.06
N LEU A 201 -4.15 -9.86 -18.75
CA LEU A 201 -3.14 -8.94 -18.21
C LEU A 201 -1.73 -9.46 -18.54
N GLU A 202 -1.49 -10.78 -18.43
CA GLU A 202 -0.22 -11.40 -18.79
C GLU A 202 0.10 -11.24 -20.27
N ARG A 203 -0.88 -11.53 -21.14
CA ARG A 203 -0.70 -11.43 -22.60
C ARG A 203 -0.46 -10.00 -23.07
N ASP A 204 -1.19 -9.02 -22.52
CA ASP A 204 -1.23 -7.65 -23.02
C ASP A 204 -0.40 -6.67 -22.15
N ALA A 205 0.49 -7.18 -21.28
CA ALA A 205 1.25 -6.41 -20.29
C ALA A 205 1.99 -5.20 -20.89
N ASP A 206 2.70 -5.39 -22.01
CA ASP A 206 3.45 -4.32 -22.67
C ASP A 206 2.56 -3.22 -23.26
N ALA A 207 1.36 -3.58 -23.72
CA ALA A 207 0.40 -2.62 -24.25
C ALA A 207 -0.28 -1.83 -23.11
N LEU A 208 -0.57 -2.48 -21.99
CA LEU A 208 -1.04 -1.83 -20.76
C LEU A 208 0.00 -0.85 -20.22
N TRP A 209 1.26 -1.27 -20.16
CA TRP A 209 2.36 -0.43 -19.69
C TRP A 209 2.57 0.79 -20.59
N ARG A 210 2.40 0.63 -21.92
CA ARG A 210 2.40 1.72 -22.89
C ARG A 210 1.11 2.54 -22.94
N ARG A 211 0.15 2.25 -22.05
CA ARG A 211 -1.11 2.97 -21.87
C ARG A 211 -1.98 2.98 -23.14
N ASP A 212 -2.07 1.85 -23.85
CA ASP A 212 -2.97 1.73 -25.01
C ASP A 212 -4.43 2.07 -24.60
N PRO A 213 -5.06 3.13 -25.17
CA PRO A 213 -6.35 3.60 -24.66
C PRO A 213 -7.50 2.60 -24.82
N ALA A 214 -7.53 1.81 -25.89
CA ALA A 214 -8.61 0.85 -26.14
C ALA A 214 -8.50 -0.34 -25.17
N LEU A 215 -7.28 -0.79 -24.92
CA LEU A 215 -6.99 -1.82 -23.95
C LEU A 215 -7.29 -1.34 -22.52
N LEU A 216 -6.86 -0.12 -22.16
CA LEU A 216 -7.16 0.46 -20.86
C LEU A 216 -8.66 0.62 -20.63
N GLU A 217 -9.41 1.12 -21.61
CA GLU A 217 -10.87 1.28 -21.49
C GLU A 217 -11.54 -0.05 -21.11
N SER A 218 -11.22 -1.12 -21.84
CA SER A 218 -11.84 -2.43 -21.63
C SER A 218 -11.32 -3.14 -20.38
N VAL A 219 -10.06 -2.96 -19.99
CA VAL A 219 -9.50 -3.53 -18.74
C VAL A 219 -10.04 -2.81 -17.51
N VAL A 220 -10.10 -1.47 -17.53
CA VAL A 220 -10.71 -0.68 -16.46
C VAL A 220 -12.18 -1.05 -16.30
N ALA A 221 -12.94 -1.14 -17.39
CA ALA A 221 -14.35 -1.54 -17.33
C ALA A 221 -14.54 -2.96 -16.78
N CYS A 222 -13.72 -3.93 -17.19
CA CYS A 222 -13.73 -5.28 -16.65
C CYS A 222 -13.46 -5.29 -15.14
N ASN A 223 -12.42 -4.59 -14.69
CA ASN A 223 -12.12 -4.46 -13.28
C ASN A 223 -13.27 -3.79 -12.50
N CYS A 224 -13.84 -2.70 -13.02
CA CYS A 224 -14.97 -2.01 -12.40
C CYS A 224 -16.16 -2.95 -12.19
N ARG A 225 -16.43 -3.88 -13.11
CA ARG A 225 -17.47 -4.91 -12.92
C ARG A 225 -17.17 -5.83 -11.75
N ILE A 226 -15.94 -6.35 -11.66
CA ILE A 226 -15.51 -7.20 -10.54
C ILE A 226 -15.76 -6.49 -9.20
N LYS A 227 -15.32 -5.23 -9.09
CA LYS A 227 -15.50 -4.46 -7.87
C LYS A 227 -16.97 -4.12 -7.61
N ALA A 228 -17.74 -3.75 -8.65
CA ALA A 228 -19.17 -3.47 -8.54
C ALA A 228 -19.97 -4.67 -8.03
N GLU A 229 -19.68 -5.88 -8.53
CA GLU A 229 -20.31 -7.13 -8.07
C GLU A 229 -20.01 -7.41 -6.60
N VAL A 230 -18.76 -7.23 -6.17
CA VAL A 230 -18.36 -7.42 -4.77
C VAL A 230 -19.03 -6.38 -3.86
N VAL A 231 -19.08 -5.12 -4.27
CA VAL A 231 -19.74 -4.03 -3.53
C VAL A 231 -21.24 -4.24 -3.46
N ALA A 232 -21.89 -4.67 -4.54
CA ALA A 232 -23.33 -4.93 -4.56
C ALA A 232 -23.70 -6.11 -3.65
N ALA A 233 -22.84 -7.12 -3.58
CA ALA A 233 -23.02 -8.26 -2.69
C ALA A 233 -22.75 -7.95 -1.21
N ASP A 234 -21.88 -6.97 -0.92
CA ASP A 234 -21.49 -6.58 0.45
C ASP A 234 -21.06 -5.11 0.50
N GLU A 235 -22.02 -4.21 0.67
CA GLU A 235 -21.76 -2.76 0.62
C GLU A 235 -20.94 -2.25 1.81
N HIS A 236 -21.09 -2.86 3.00
CA HIS A 236 -20.49 -2.36 4.25
C HIS A 236 -19.31 -3.18 4.77
N GLU A 237 -18.78 -4.11 3.96
CA GLU A 237 -17.58 -4.89 4.27
C GLU A 237 -17.69 -5.86 5.45
N GLY A 238 -18.86 -6.46 5.63
CA GLY A 238 -19.11 -7.44 6.69
C GLY A 238 -18.77 -8.89 6.34
N GLY A 239 -18.51 -9.19 5.06
CA GLY A 239 -18.35 -10.55 4.55
C GLY A 239 -17.51 -10.63 3.28
N LEU A 240 -18.16 -10.84 2.14
CA LEU A 240 -17.48 -11.11 0.85
C LEU A 240 -16.46 -10.03 0.49
N ARG A 241 -16.73 -8.76 0.81
CA ARG A 241 -15.86 -7.65 0.39
C ARG A 241 -14.49 -7.65 1.07
N ALA A 242 -14.30 -8.45 2.13
CA ALA A 242 -12.98 -8.72 2.70
C ALA A 242 -11.99 -9.34 1.70
N ILE A 243 -12.47 -10.01 0.63
CA ILE A 243 -11.61 -10.53 -0.43
C ILE A 243 -10.82 -9.43 -1.16
N LEU A 244 -11.34 -8.20 -1.18
CA LEU A 244 -10.63 -7.05 -1.77
C LEU A 244 -9.40 -6.65 -0.95
N ASN A 245 -9.25 -7.14 0.28
CA ASN A 245 -8.07 -6.92 1.11
C ASN A 245 -6.92 -7.89 0.80
N TYR A 246 -7.03 -8.70 -0.26
CA TYR A 246 -5.98 -9.63 -0.68
C TYR A 246 -4.65 -8.90 -0.88
N GLY A 247 -3.62 -9.32 -0.15
CA GLY A 247 -2.29 -8.70 -0.14
C GLY A 247 -2.14 -7.50 0.81
N HIS A 248 -3.21 -6.81 1.22
CA HIS A 248 -3.10 -5.60 2.05
C HIS A 248 -2.63 -5.87 3.48
N THR A 249 -2.92 -7.03 4.07
CA THR A 249 -2.42 -7.38 5.42
C THR A 249 -0.89 -7.37 5.46
N VAL A 250 -0.25 -8.05 4.50
CA VAL A 250 1.21 -8.10 4.39
C VAL A 250 1.76 -6.76 3.88
N GLY A 251 1.09 -6.13 2.91
CA GLY A 251 1.46 -4.82 2.38
C GLY A 251 1.55 -3.74 3.47
N HIS A 252 0.54 -3.62 4.32
CA HIS A 252 0.56 -2.67 5.44
C HIS A 252 1.67 -2.97 6.45
N ALA A 253 1.95 -4.24 6.73
CA ALA A 253 3.05 -4.62 7.62
C ALA A 253 4.42 -4.26 7.02
N ILE A 254 4.61 -4.44 5.71
CA ILE A 254 5.81 -4.00 4.98
C ILE A 254 5.95 -2.48 5.03
N GLU A 255 4.88 -1.72 4.77
CA GLU A 255 4.89 -0.25 4.84
C GLU A 255 5.27 0.24 6.24
N GLN A 256 4.71 -0.38 7.29
CA GLN A 256 5.00 -0.04 8.67
C GLN A 256 6.44 -0.37 9.06
N ALA A 257 6.93 -1.55 8.67
CA ALA A 257 8.31 -1.96 8.90
C ALA A 257 9.31 -1.02 8.19
N ALA A 258 9.00 -0.62 6.96
CA ALA A 258 9.81 0.30 6.18
C ALA A 258 9.84 1.72 6.76
N ASP A 259 8.72 2.22 7.31
CA ASP A 259 8.66 3.51 8.00
C ASP A 259 9.51 3.49 9.29
N ILE A 260 9.41 2.42 10.09
CA ILE A 260 10.26 2.23 11.28
C ILE A 260 11.74 2.18 10.89
N ALA A 261 12.09 1.41 9.86
CA ALA A 261 13.46 1.28 9.36
C ALA A 261 14.01 2.63 8.85
N ALA A 262 13.24 3.35 8.04
CA ALA A 262 13.65 4.64 7.48
C ALA A 262 13.88 5.69 8.57
N LYS A 263 12.98 5.81 9.55
CA LYS A 263 13.14 6.74 10.67
C LYS A 263 14.39 6.44 11.49
N HIS A 264 14.62 5.16 11.79
CA HIS A 264 15.81 4.73 12.53
C HIS A 264 17.11 5.03 11.76
N ILE A 265 17.14 4.79 10.46
CA ILE A 265 18.31 5.10 9.61
C ILE A 265 18.53 6.61 9.48
N ALA A 266 17.46 7.40 9.40
CA ALA A 266 17.54 8.86 9.36
C ALA A 266 18.21 9.43 10.63
N GLU A 267 18.05 8.75 11.77
CA GLU A 267 18.70 9.03 13.05
C GLU A 267 20.09 8.37 13.18
N ASP A 268 20.68 7.93 12.04
CA ASP A 268 21.96 7.24 11.96
C ASP A 268 22.00 5.89 12.70
N GLY A 269 20.84 5.28 12.92
CA GLY A 269 20.68 3.98 13.57
C GLY A 269 21.08 2.78 12.69
N ILE A 270 21.41 1.67 13.35
CA ILE A 270 21.70 0.37 12.72
C ILE A 270 20.51 -0.56 12.92
N ILE A 271 20.11 -1.24 11.85
CA ILE A 271 19.11 -2.31 11.89
C ILE A 271 19.84 -3.63 12.11
N TYR A 272 19.43 -4.38 13.13
CA TYR A 272 19.94 -5.72 13.37
C TYR A 272 18.96 -6.76 12.83
N ILE A 273 19.46 -7.79 12.15
CA ILE A 273 18.63 -8.87 11.63
C ILE A 273 19.13 -10.24 12.08
N LEU A 274 18.24 -11.03 12.70
CA LEU A 274 18.46 -12.43 13.03
C LEU A 274 17.63 -13.31 12.09
N GLY A 275 18.25 -14.29 11.47
CA GLY A 275 17.55 -15.42 10.85
C GLY A 275 17.84 -16.73 11.60
N SER A 276 16.81 -17.37 12.15
CA SER A 276 16.96 -18.66 12.85
C SER A 276 17.12 -19.81 11.87
N GLY A 277 18.19 -20.60 11.98
CA GLY A 277 18.47 -21.72 11.08
C GLY A 277 18.60 -21.25 9.61
N HIS A 278 17.83 -21.85 8.69
CA HIS A 278 17.86 -21.48 7.27
C HIS A 278 17.32 -20.07 6.98
N SER A 279 16.55 -19.47 7.91
CA SER A 279 16.13 -18.07 7.78
C SER A 279 17.29 -17.08 7.79
N LEU A 280 18.52 -17.51 8.12
CA LEU A 280 19.75 -16.75 7.92
C LEU A 280 19.91 -16.25 6.49
N ILE A 281 19.38 -16.95 5.48
CA ILE A 281 19.39 -16.52 4.08
C ILE A 281 18.76 -15.12 3.92
N THR A 282 17.66 -14.84 4.62
CA THR A 282 17.00 -13.52 4.57
C THR A 282 17.87 -12.43 5.20
N ALA A 283 18.60 -12.74 6.27
CA ALA A 283 19.54 -11.81 6.88
C ALA A 283 20.75 -11.51 5.98
N LEU A 284 21.26 -12.53 5.30
CA LEU A 284 22.33 -12.40 4.31
C LEU A 284 21.87 -11.58 3.09
N GLU A 285 20.64 -11.79 2.62
CA GLU A 285 20.09 -11.02 1.52
C GLU A 285 19.94 -9.53 1.85
N ALA A 286 19.56 -9.22 3.09
CA ALA A 286 19.39 -7.84 3.55
C ALA A 286 20.71 -7.07 3.72
N SER A 287 21.82 -7.76 4.02
CA SER A 287 23.06 -7.13 4.48
C SER A 287 24.17 -7.16 3.42
N GLY A 288 24.80 -6.00 3.20
CA GLY A 288 26.04 -5.91 2.39
C GLY A 288 25.88 -6.19 0.89
N ARG A 289 24.64 -6.20 0.39
CA ARG A 289 24.28 -6.47 -1.01
C ARG A 289 24.16 -5.18 -1.82
N ALA A 290 24.58 -5.23 -3.09
CA ALA A 290 24.33 -4.14 -4.04
C ALA A 290 22.82 -3.88 -4.19
N GLY A 291 22.42 -2.61 -4.17
CA GLY A 291 21.02 -2.18 -4.08
C GLY A 291 20.44 -2.21 -2.66
N GLY A 292 21.18 -2.76 -1.68
CA GLY A 292 20.81 -2.80 -0.27
C GLY A 292 21.35 -1.60 0.52
N LEU A 293 20.87 -1.48 1.76
CA LEU A 293 21.27 -0.45 2.71
C LEU A 293 22.53 -0.88 3.48
N VAL A 294 23.46 0.06 3.70
CA VAL A 294 24.67 -0.17 4.50
C VAL A 294 24.38 -0.42 5.99
N PRO A 295 23.51 0.33 6.70
CA PRO A 295 23.33 0.19 8.16
C PRO A 295 22.50 -1.03 8.58
N ILE A 296 22.85 -2.21 8.08
CA ILE A 296 22.25 -3.49 8.42
C ILE A 296 23.36 -4.41 8.95
N ASP A 297 23.20 -4.92 10.17
CA ASP A 297 24.11 -5.90 10.76
C ASP A 297 23.39 -7.21 11.08
N ILE A 298 24.07 -8.33 10.89
CA ILE A 298 23.49 -9.65 11.09
C ILE A 298 23.78 -10.11 12.51
N ILE A 299 22.72 -10.43 13.26
CA ILE A 299 22.84 -11.22 14.49
C ILE A 299 23.14 -12.67 14.08
N PHE A 300 24.44 -12.98 13.98
CA PHE A 300 24.92 -14.23 13.42
C PHE A 300 24.99 -15.34 14.48
N ASP A 301 24.06 -16.28 14.43
CA ASP A 301 24.14 -17.55 15.16
C ASP A 301 25.15 -18.49 14.49
N LYS A 302 26.35 -18.57 15.07
CA LYS A 302 27.44 -19.44 14.59
C LYS A 302 27.10 -20.94 14.61
N THR A 303 26.05 -21.34 15.31
CA THR A 303 25.64 -22.75 15.38
C THR A 303 24.73 -23.17 14.22
N PHE A 304 24.32 -22.23 13.36
CA PHE A 304 23.38 -22.47 12.27
C PHE A 304 22.07 -23.11 12.76
N GLY A 305 21.52 -22.59 13.87
CA GLY A 305 20.26 -23.04 14.46
C GLY A 305 20.35 -24.35 15.25
N LYS A 306 21.52 -24.99 15.37
CA LYS A 306 21.66 -26.28 16.09
C LYS A 306 21.26 -26.20 17.55
N ILE A 307 21.45 -25.04 18.19
CA ILE A 307 21.07 -24.80 19.60
C ILE A 307 19.95 -23.78 19.76
N GLU A 308 19.21 -23.45 18.68
CA GLU A 308 18.12 -22.46 18.72
C GLU A 308 16.98 -22.83 19.70
N ARG A 309 16.94 -24.09 20.14
CA ARG A 309 15.94 -24.62 21.09
C ARG A 309 16.36 -24.45 22.54
N LEU A 310 17.63 -24.15 22.81
CA LEU A 310 18.18 -24.03 24.16
C LEU A 310 17.81 -22.66 24.75
N PRO A 311 17.01 -22.60 25.84
CA PRO A 311 16.71 -21.34 26.49
C PRO A 311 17.95 -20.69 27.12
N GLY A 312 17.98 -19.36 27.16
CA GLY A 312 19.08 -18.55 27.68
C GLY A 312 20.21 -18.30 26.69
N TYR A 313 20.20 -18.93 25.51
CA TYR A 313 21.24 -18.74 24.50
C TYR A 313 21.26 -17.31 23.93
N ALA A 314 20.10 -16.66 23.79
CA ALA A 314 20.00 -15.34 23.20
C ALA A 314 20.79 -14.28 23.98
N GLU A 315 20.83 -14.35 25.31
CA GLU A 315 21.55 -13.39 26.15
C GLU A 315 23.05 -13.40 25.84
N TYR A 316 23.64 -14.60 25.71
CA TYR A 316 25.03 -14.77 25.30
C TYR A 316 25.26 -14.28 23.87
N LEU A 317 24.34 -14.62 22.95
CA LEU A 317 24.45 -14.19 21.55
C LEU A 317 24.43 -12.67 21.43
N LEU A 318 23.55 -11.99 22.17
CA LEU A 318 23.32 -10.55 22.09
C LEU A 318 24.34 -9.69 22.85
N LYS A 319 25.26 -10.31 23.61
CA LYS A 319 26.21 -9.59 24.48
C LYS A 319 27.05 -8.56 23.73
N ASP A 320 27.47 -8.90 22.52
CA ASP A 320 28.38 -8.06 21.75
C ASP A 320 27.62 -7.06 20.86
N TYR A 321 26.28 -7.11 20.79
CA TYR A 321 25.48 -6.32 19.85
C TYR A 321 24.91 -5.07 20.52
N ALA A 322 25.10 -3.90 19.90
CA ALA A 322 24.59 -2.61 20.37
C ALA A 322 23.11 -2.42 20.00
N ILE A 323 22.24 -3.26 20.57
CA ILE A 323 20.80 -3.31 20.24
C ILE A 323 19.93 -2.37 21.08
N ASP A 324 20.51 -1.61 22.02
CA ASP A 324 19.75 -0.65 22.84
C ASP A 324 19.10 0.42 21.98
N GLY A 325 17.77 0.53 22.07
CA GLY A 325 16.95 1.45 21.26
C GLY A 325 16.96 1.15 19.75
N ALA A 326 17.53 0.02 19.31
CA ALA A 326 17.68 -0.28 17.89
C ALA A 326 16.38 -0.77 17.22
N VAL A 327 16.44 -1.03 15.91
CA VAL A 327 15.44 -1.84 15.21
C VAL A 327 15.99 -3.25 15.04
N VAL A 328 15.24 -4.25 15.49
CA VAL A 328 15.63 -5.67 15.39
C VAL A 328 14.59 -6.44 14.58
N ILE A 329 15.02 -6.99 13.45
CA ILE A 329 14.23 -7.88 12.60
C ILE A 329 14.54 -9.33 12.97
N VAL A 330 13.52 -10.10 13.30
CA VAL A 330 13.65 -11.53 13.64
C VAL A 330 12.90 -12.36 12.61
N VAL A 331 13.62 -13.20 11.87
CA VAL A 331 13.09 -14.09 10.85
C VAL A 331 13.09 -15.51 11.38
N SER A 332 11.89 -16.09 11.53
CA SER A 332 11.70 -17.48 11.90
C SER A 332 10.37 -17.97 11.37
N ASN A 333 10.38 -18.92 10.42
CA ASN A 333 9.15 -19.35 9.75
C ASN A 333 8.09 -19.90 10.72
N SER A 334 8.51 -20.68 11.73
CA SER A 334 7.59 -21.24 12.73
C SER A 334 7.40 -20.36 13.96
N GLY A 335 8.30 -19.39 14.22
CA GLY A 335 8.23 -18.51 15.39
C GLY A 335 8.22 -19.20 16.77
N ARG A 336 8.51 -20.51 16.86
CA ARG A 336 8.27 -21.33 18.06
C ARG A 336 9.50 -21.61 18.93
N ASN A 337 10.70 -21.49 18.36
CA ASN A 337 11.95 -21.88 19.02
C ASN A 337 12.40 -20.83 20.05
N ALA A 338 13.16 -21.25 21.06
CA ALA A 338 13.59 -20.38 22.15
C ALA A 338 14.39 -19.16 21.65
N LEU A 339 15.39 -19.37 20.78
CA LEU A 339 16.28 -18.30 20.30
C LEU A 339 15.54 -17.10 19.65
N PRO A 340 14.69 -17.26 18.61
CA PRO A 340 14.02 -16.11 18.01
C PRO A 340 13.08 -15.40 18.99
N ILE A 341 12.43 -16.15 19.89
CA ILE A 341 11.55 -15.59 20.93
C ILE A 341 12.37 -14.79 21.95
N GLU A 342 13.47 -15.35 22.44
CA GLU A 342 14.32 -14.69 23.42
C GLU A 342 15.01 -13.47 22.84
N VAL A 343 15.50 -13.52 21.59
CA VAL A 343 16.06 -12.33 20.94
C VAL A 343 15.02 -11.22 20.84
N ALA A 344 13.77 -11.53 20.52
CA ALA A 344 12.70 -10.55 20.55
C ALA A 344 12.47 -9.99 21.97
N ILE A 345 12.39 -10.84 22.99
CA ILE A 345 12.18 -10.41 24.39
C ILE A 345 13.32 -9.53 24.89
N GLU A 346 14.57 -9.96 24.71
CA GLU A 346 15.75 -9.22 25.17
C GLU A 346 15.91 -7.90 24.42
N SER A 347 15.59 -7.86 23.13
CA SER A 347 15.58 -6.61 22.36
C SER A 347 14.55 -5.61 22.91
N LYS A 348 13.32 -6.07 23.21
CA LYS A 348 12.30 -5.19 23.80
C LYS A 348 12.68 -4.68 25.19
N LYS A 349 13.33 -5.51 26.02
CA LYS A 349 13.85 -5.06 27.33
C LYS A 349 14.87 -3.92 27.19
N ARG A 350 15.60 -3.88 26.08
CA ARG A 350 16.58 -2.84 25.73
C ARG A 350 15.97 -1.68 24.94
N GLY A 351 14.64 -1.57 24.89
CA GLY A 351 13.94 -0.47 24.21
C GLY A 351 13.91 -0.57 22.68
N ALA A 352 14.37 -1.67 22.09
CA ALA A 352 14.37 -1.85 20.65
C ALA A 352 12.94 -2.05 20.10
N LYS A 353 12.72 -1.62 18.87
CA LYS A 353 11.54 -2.00 18.07
C LYS A 353 11.78 -3.36 17.43
N VAL A 354 10.86 -4.30 17.65
CA VAL A 354 10.98 -5.67 17.12
C VAL A 354 10.01 -5.89 15.98
N ILE A 355 10.55 -6.29 14.83
CA ILE A 355 9.80 -6.65 13.62
C ILE A 355 9.98 -8.15 13.38
N ALA A 356 8.90 -8.90 13.19
CA ALA A 356 8.96 -10.33 12.90
C ALA A 356 8.61 -10.64 11.45
N ILE A 357 9.35 -11.55 10.82
CA ILE A 357 8.93 -12.25 9.60
C ILE A 357 8.70 -13.72 9.97
N THR A 358 7.45 -14.17 9.88
CA THR A 358 7.02 -15.53 10.28
C THR A 358 5.81 -15.96 9.46
N SER A 359 5.55 -17.27 9.35
CA SER A 359 4.24 -17.75 8.91
C SER A 359 3.29 -17.72 10.10
N LEU A 360 2.20 -16.96 10.02
CA LEU A 360 1.16 -16.98 11.05
C LEU A 360 0.49 -18.35 11.11
N ALA A 361 0.18 -18.96 9.96
CA ALA A 361 -0.41 -20.30 9.90
C ALA A 361 0.48 -21.36 10.57
N HIS A 362 1.78 -21.37 10.28
CA HIS A 362 2.72 -22.28 10.91
C HIS A 362 2.84 -21.99 12.40
N SER A 363 3.09 -20.74 12.79
CA SER A 363 3.25 -20.37 14.20
C SER A 363 2.01 -20.67 15.04
N GLN A 364 0.81 -20.47 14.49
CA GLN A 364 -0.45 -20.76 15.18
C GLN A 364 -0.74 -22.27 15.31
N SER A 365 -0.29 -23.10 14.36
CA SER A 365 -0.51 -24.55 14.36
C SER A 365 0.42 -25.34 15.30
N VAL A 366 1.41 -24.70 15.93
CA VAL A 366 2.43 -25.36 16.75
C VAL A 366 2.54 -24.74 18.15
N ALA A 367 2.86 -25.57 19.15
CA ALA A 367 3.16 -25.10 20.50
C ALA A 367 4.55 -24.44 20.59
N SER A 368 4.66 -23.39 21.40
CA SER A 368 5.95 -22.77 21.72
C SER A 368 6.90 -23.77 22.39
N ARG A 369 8.19 -23.62 22.12
CA ARG A 369 9.28 -24.31 22.84
C ARG A 369 9.95 -23.41 23.87
N HIS A 370 9.60 -22.14 23.92
CA HIS A 370 10.12 -21.22 24.93
C HIS A 370 9.32 -21.35 26.24
N PRO A 371 9.95 -21.28 27.42
CA PRO A 371 9.28 -21.45 28.71
C PRO A 371 8.11 -20.49 28.99
N SER A 372 8.08 -19.30 28.36
CA SER A 372 6.94 -18.36 28.51
C SER A 372 5.66 -18.83 27.83
N GLY A 373 5.69 -19.87 27.00
CA GLY A 373 4.57 -20.32 26.18
C GLY A 373 4.24 -19.44 24.98
N LYS A 374 4.85 -18.25 24.88
CA LYS A 374 4.64 -17.30 23.76
C LYS A 374 5.38 -17.72 22.50
N ARG A 375 4.92 -17.24 21.35
CA ARG A 375 5.55 -17.33 20.03
C ARG A 375 6.02 -15.95 19.58
N LEU A 376 6.87 -15.92 18.55
CA LEU A 376 7.49 -14.69 18.06
C LEU A 376 6.47 -13.58 17.73
N PHE A 377 5.38 -13.92 17.03
CA PHE A 377 4.36 -12.92 16.63
C PHE A 377 3.61 -12.32 17.82
N GLU A 378 3.60 -12.98 18.98
CA GLU A 378 2.93 -12.50 20.20
C GLU A 378 3.80 -11.50 20.97
N ILE A 379 5.04 -11.26 20.51
CA ILE A 379 6.03 -10.41 21.17
C ILE A 379 6.38 -9.19 20.30
N ALA A 380 6.50 -9.39 18.99
CA ALA A 380 6.89 -8.36 18.03
C ALA A 380 5.94 -7.16 18.00
N ASP A 381 6.47 -5.98 17.66
CA ASP A 381 5.69 -4.75 17.47
C ASP A 381 5.04 -4.70 16.08
N VAL A 382 5.69 -5.30 15.08
CA VAL A 382 5.16 -5.48 13.72
C VAL A 382 5.38 -6.94 13.31
N VAL A 383 4.35 -7.54 12.70
CA VAL A 383 4.41 -8.91 12.18
C VAL A 383 4.15 -8.89 10.69
N MET A 384 5.15 -9.28 9.91
CA MET A 384 5.04 -9.53 8.48
C MET A 384 4.80 -11.03 8.28
N ASP A 385 3.56 -11.38 7.95
CA ASP A 385 3.19 -12.76 7.62
C ASP A 385 3.79 -13.14 6.26
N ASN A 386 4.61 -14.18 6.23
CA ASN A 386 5.17 -14.69 4.98
C ASN A 386 4.22 -15.65 4.24
N CYS A 387 3.07 -15.98 4.85
CA CYS A 387 2.02 -16.82 4.29
C CYS A 387 2.48 -18.23 3.88
N CYS A 388 3.64 -18.70 4.33
CA CYS A 388 4.13 -20.04 4.00
C CYS A 388 3.31 -21.13 4.72
N ASP A 389 3.13 -22.26 4.06
CA ASP A 389 2.45 -23.42 4.64
C ASP A 389 3.13 -23.91 5.92
N PRO A 390 2.37 -24.44 6.90
CA PRO A 390 2.94 -25.19 8.01
C PRO A 390 3.89 -26.30 7.52
N GLY A 391 5.13 -26.27 8.00
CA GLY A 391 6.20 -27.16 7.54
C GLY A 391 7.06 -26.63 6.39
N ASP A 392 6.78 -25.43 5.87
CA ASP A 392 7.55 -24.69 4.84
C ASP A 392 7.55 -25.29 3.42
N ALA A 393 7.10 -26.52 3.26
CA ALA A 393 7.11 -27.23 1.98
C ALA A 393 5.71 -27.35 1.37
N VAL A 394 5.59 -27.18 0.05
CA VAL A 394 4.30 -27.01 -0.63
C VAL A 394 3.96 -28.09 -1.68
N VAL A 395 4.94 -28.84 -2.18
CA VAL A 395 4.75 -29.82 -3.26
C VAL A 395 4.62 -31.23 -2.70
N ASP A 396 3.51 -31.90 -3.00
CA ASP A 396 3.33 -33.32 -2.73
C ASP A 396 4.01 -34.16 -3.83
N VAL A 397 4.75 -35.20 -3.42
CA VAL A 397 5.41 -36.14 -4.34
C VAL A 397 5.06 -37.56 -3.92
N ASP A 398 4.51 -38.33 -4.86
CA ASP A 398 4.07 -39.71 -4.62
C ASP A 398 5.20 -40.56 -4.01
N GLY A 399 4.90 -41.23 -2.89
CA GLY A 399 5.85 -42.08 -2.18
C GLY A 399 6.79 -41.34 -1.21
N VAL A 400 6.74 -40.02 -1.11
CA VAL A 400 7.53 -39.23 -0.14
C VAL A 400 6.69 -38.89 1.09
N ARG A 401 7.23 -39.12 2.30
CA ARG A 401 6.56 -38.72 3.54
C ARG A 401 6.71 -37.21 3.76
N GLY A 402 5.64 -36.47 3.46
CA GLY A 402 5.58 -35.02 3.62
C GLY A 402 5.83 -34.28 2.29
N LYS A 403 5.71 -32.96 2.34
CA LYS A 403 5.89 -32.09 1.17
C LYS A 403 7.36 -31.73 0.95
N VAL A 404 7.68 -31.37 -0.29
CA VAL A 404 9.00 -30.84 -0.71
C VAL A 404 8.86 -29.40 -1.27
N GLY A 405 9.99 -28.72 -1.46
CA GLY A 405 10.03 -27.35 -1.99
C GLY A 405 9.76 -26.30 -0.92
N ALA A 406 10.82 -25.91 -0.20
CA ALA A 406 10.76 -24.87 0.82
C ALA A 406 10.45 -23.50 0.18
N THR A 407 9.42 -22.81 0.68
CA THR A 407 8.97 -21.53 0.11
C THR A 407 9.40 -20.31 0.92
N SER A 408 9.70 -20.49 2.22
CA SER A 408 10.03 -19.37 3.12
C SER A 408 11.22 -18.56 2.66
N SER A 409 12.24 -19.17 2.03
CA SER A 409 13.38 -18.41 1.49
C SER A 409 12.95 -17.39 0.44
N VAL A 410 12.06 -17.77 -0.48
CA VAL A 410 11.58 -16.88 -1.54
C VAL A 410 10.67 -15.80 -0.95
N ALA A 411 9.71 -16.20 -0.13
CA ALA A 411 8.76 -15.28 0.48
C ALA A 411 9.44 -14.27 1.40
N CYS A 412 10.33 -14.71 2.30
CA CYS A 412 11.03 -13.82 3.22
C CYS A 412 11.99 -12.87 2.47
N THR A 413 12.66 -13.35 1.41
CA THR A 413 13.50 -12.51 0.55
C THR A 413 12.70 -11.44 -0.19
N PHE A 414 11.52 -11.78 -0.71
CA PHE A 414 10.62 -10.81 -1.31
C PHE A 414 10.17 -9.74 -0.30
N ILE A 415 9.77 -10.18 0.89
CA ILE A 415 9.32 -9.27 1.97
C ILE A 415 10.46 -8.33 2.39
N ILE A 416 11.66 -8.84 2.67
CA ILE A 416 12.75 -7.99 3.15
C ILE A 416 13.20 -7.00 2.09
N ASN A 417 13.27 -7.41 0.82
CA ASN A 417 13.60 -6.50 -0.27
C ASN A 417 12.53 -5.42 -0.45
N SER A 418 11.25 -5.77 -0.29
CA SER A 418 10.15 -4.80 -0.32
C SER A 418 10.27 -3.76 0.81
N VAL A 419 10.64 -4.19 2.02
CA VAL A 419 10.93 -3.29 3.15
C VAL A 419 12.08 -2.35 2.82
N MET A 420 13.18 -2.86 2.26
CA MET A 420 14.37 -2.04 1.94
C MET A 420 14.07 -1.00 0.86
N VAL A 421 13.39 -1.40 -0.22
CA VAL A 421 12.97 -0.47 -1.29
C VAL A 421 12.07 0.62 -0.71
N GLN A 422 11.05 0.26 0.07
CA GLN A 422 10.14 1.24 0.65
C GLN A 422 10.83 2.14 1.69
N ALA A 423 11.80 1.62 2.45
CA ALA A 423 12.58 2.41 3.41
C ALA A 423 13.47 3.44 2.71
N VAL A 424 14.13 3.08 1.60
CA VAL A 424 14.90 4.00 0.76
C VAL A 424 14.03 5.15 0.26
N GLU A 425 12.84 4.84 -0.25
CA GLU A 425 11.90 5.87 -0.70
C GLU A 425 11.43 6.79 0.42
N ASN A 426 11.22 6.23 1.62
CA ASN A 426 10.83 7.00 2.79
C ASN A 426 11.97 7.94 3.22
N LEU A 427 13.23 7.50 3.20
CA LEU A 427 14.40 8.35 3.44
C LEU A 427 14.47 9.52 2.46
N VAL A 428 14.28 9.26 1.16
CA VAL A 428 14.25 10.32 0.13
C VAL A 428 13.13 11.33 0.42
N LYS A 429 11.93 10.87 0.79
CA LYS A 429 10.81 11.77 1.16
C LYS A 429 11.12 12.61 2.40
N MET A 430 11.94 12.10 3.31
CA MET A 430 12.43 12.83 4.49
C MET A 430 13.57 13.80 4.18
N GLY A 431 14.06 13.85 2.93
CA GLY A 431 15.23 14.66 2.55
C GLY A 431 16.56 14.09 3.03
N VAL A 432 16.60 12.80 3.38
CA VAL A 432 17.82 12.09 3.82
C VAL A 432 18.39 11.30 2.65
N GLU A 433 19.68 11.48 2.37
CA GLU A 433 20.39 10.68 1.36
C GLU A 433 20.48 9.22 1.82
N PRO A 434 19.87 8.26 1.10
CA PRO A 434 19.86 6.87 1.52
C PRO A 434 21.26 6.23 1.40
N PRO A 435 21.78 5.54 2.43
CA PRO A 435 23.08 4.89 2.38
C PRO A 435 23.01 3.56 1.61
N VAL A 436 22.79 3.63 0.29
CA VAL A 436 22.61 2.47 -0.60
C VAL A 436 23.93 2.08 -1.26
N LEU A 437 24.27 0.79 -1.18
CA LEU A 437 25.40 0.21 -1.89
C LEU A 437 25.10 0.13 -3.39
N ILE A 438 26.06 0.52 -4.23
CA ILE A 438 26.00 0.26 -5.66
C ILE A 438 26.86 -0.96 -6.02
N SER A 439 26.52 -1.60 -7.13
CA SER A 439 27.25 -2.79 -7.59
C SER A 439 28.73 -2.46 -7.79
N ALA A 440 29.61 -3.28 -7.22
CA ALA A 440 31.06 -3.18 -7.40
C ALA A 440 31.50 -3.39 -8.86
N ASN A 441 30.59 -3.87 -9.72
CA ASN A 441 30.83 -4.04 -11.14
C ASN A 441 30.41 -2.81 -11.98
N LEU A 442 30.12 -1.67 -11.34
CA LEU A 442 29.83 -0.40 -12.01
C LEU A 442 30.97 0.59 -11.81
N ASP A 443 31.25 1.40 -12.82
CA ASP A 443 32.26 2.45 -12.73
C ASP A 443 31.92 3.45 -11.59
N GLY A 444 32.94 3.86 -10.83
CA GLY A 444 32.79 4.78 -9.69
C GLY A 444 32.19 4.16 -8.42
N SER A 445 31.92 2.85 -8.41
CA SER A 445 31.29 2.17 -7.28
C SER A 445 32.17 2.05 -6.04
N ASP A 446 33.48 1.89 -6.20
CA ASP A 446 34.40 1.70 -5.08
C ASP A 446 34.46 2.93 -4.17
N GLU A 447 34.62 4.13 -4.73
CA GLU A 447 34.68 5.38 -3.95
C GLU A 447 33.36 5.66 -3.21
N HIS A 448 32.24 5.49 -3.90
CA HIS A 448 30.90 5.64 -3.30
C HIS A 448 30.69 4.66 -2.14
N ASN A 449 30.94 3.37 -2.38
CA ASN A 449 30.75 2.33 -1.38
C ASN A 449 31.71 2.49 -0.20
N GLU A 450 32.97 2.86 -0.44
CA GLU A 450 33.96 3.06 0.62
C GLU A 450 33.61 4.25 1.50
N LYS A 451 33.13 5.36 0.92
CA LYS A 451 32.62 6.52 1.66
C LYS A 451 31.47 6.12 2.59
N LEU A 452 30.51 5.33 2.08
CA LEU A 452 29.40 4.84 2.89
C LEU A 452 29.87 3.87 3.98
N ARG A 453 30.75 2.92 3.66
CA ARG A 453 31.28 1.95 4.63
C ARG A 453 32.07 2.65 5.74
N SER A 454 32.88 3.65 5.39
CA SER A 454 33.65 4.46 6.34
C SER A 454 32.76 5.16 7.37
N ARG A 455 31.57 5.64 6.99
CA ARG A 455 30.59 6.23 7.94
C ARG A 455 30.16 5.27 9.04
N TYR A 456 30.09 3.97 8.75
CA TYR A 456 29.61 2.94 9.67
C TYR A 456 30.73 2.04 10.23
N LYS A 457 31.99 2.34 9.92
CA LYS A 457 33.16 1.58 10.37
C LYS A 457 33.22 1.54 11.89
N GLY A 458 33.51 0.37 12.45
CA GLY A 458 33.54 0.13 13.90
C GLY A 458 32.17 -0.01 14.57
N ARG A 459 31.07 0.26 13.85
CA ARG A 459 29.69 0.05 14.33
C ARG A 459 29.02 -1.16 13.68
N LEU A 460 29.41 -1.49 12.44
CA LEU A 460 29.01 -2.71 11.73
C LEU A 460 30.12 -3.74 11.80
N ARG A 461 29.79 -4.96 12.20
CA ARG A 461 30.78 -6.04 12.35
C ARG A 461 31.35 -6.55 11.03
N GLY A 462 30.59 -6.45 9.95
CA GLY A 462 31.03 -6.83 8.62
C GLY A 462 32.00 -5.84 7.96
N LEU A 463 32.29 -4.69 8.59
CA LEU A 463 33.14 -3.62 8.05
C LEU A 463 34.42 -3.38 8.86
N MET A 464 34.87 -4.39 9.62
CA MET A 464 36.08 -4.30 10.46
C MET A 464 37.35 -4.03 9.65
#